data_AF-A0A7C2FIY2-F1
#
_entry.id   AF-A0A7C2FIY2-F1
#
_cell.length_a   1.000
_cell.length_b   1.000
_cell.length_c   1.000
_cell.angle_alpha   90.00
_cell.angle_beta   90.00
_cell.angle_gamma   90.00
#
_symmetry.space_group_name_H-M   'P 1'
#
loop_
_entity.id
_entity.type
_entity.pdbx_description
1 polymer ?
#
loop_
_entity_poly.entity_id
_entity_poly.type
_entity_poly.pdbx_seq_one_letter_code
_entity_poly.pdbx_strand_id
1 'polypeptide(L)'
;MSLATAFAISGAAVDPNTGVTRSRPLAFIMTLLNVRLGYWLINPKSNIFMKQAAAPLWHIYAFKEMLGWGMNEDNYYVHVSDGGHFENLGLYELIRRKCPYIIVSDAGADPDYTFRDIARVCELVRVDFNAEIEIDVMPLIPDSETGYSSKAFIIGKIRYFNQESKKYDKTGKLVYINTVVTAKGLPQSIYGYKRDYNDFPDESTANQFFNETQFEAYRELGYRIGESIVKNWKSGKVEEIFK
;
A
#
# COMPACT_ATOMS: atom_id res chain seq x y z
N MET A 1 7.75 -18.70 -8.71
CA MET A 1 6.56 -17.83 -8.84
C MET A 1 6.82 -16.85 -9.97
N SER A 2 5.85 -16.63 -10.88
CA SER A 2 6.00 -15.62 -11.93
C SER A 2 5.64 -14.23 -11.39
N LEU A 3 6.11 -13.16 -12.04
CA LEU A 3 5.77 -11.78 -11.68
C LEU A 3 4.25 -11.55 -11.76
N ALA A 4 3.60 -12.05 -12.82
CA ALA A 4 2.16 -11.92 -13.00
C ALA A 4 1.37 -12.58 -11.86
N THR A 5 1.79 -13.76 -11.39
CA THR A 5 1.17 -14.42 -10.24
C THR A 5 1.36 -13.63 -8.95
N ALA A 6 2.55 -13.07 -8.71
CA ALA A 6 2.80 -12.22 -7.55
C ALA A 6 1.95 -10.94 -7.56
N PHE A 7 1.83 -10.29 -8.73
CA PHE A 7 0.95 -9.13 -8.92
C PHE A 7 -0.52 -9.46 -8.67
N ALA A 8 -1.01 -10.60 -9.19
CA ALA A 8 -2.39 -11.03 -8.97
C ALA A 8 -2.69 -11.32 -7.49
N ILE A 9 -1.76 -11.93 -6.76
CA ILE A 9 -1.89 -12.18 -5.32
C ILE A 9 -1.87 -10.86 -4.53
N SER A 10 -1.04 -9.90 -4.94
CA SER A 10 -0.90 -8.60 -4.25
C SER A 10 -2.13 -7.68 -4.41
N GLY A 11 -2.88 -7.80 -5.51
CA GLY A 11 -4.07 -6.97 -5.78
C GLY A 11 -5.39 -7.58 -5.31
N ALA A 12 -5.32 -8.76 -4.70
CA ALA A 12 -6.45 -9.41 -4.10
C ALA A 12 -6.76 -8.61 -2.81
N ALA A 13 -7.94 -7.95 -2.71
CA ALA A 13 -8.31 -6.99 -1.63
C ALA A 13 -9.55 -7.34 -0.76
N VAL A 14 -10.00 -8.60 -0.71
CA VAL A 14 -11.03 -9.11 0.22
C VAL A 14 -10.50 -10.22 1.15
N ASP A 15 -9.86 -9.87 2.27
CA ASP A 15 -9.37 -10.86 3.25
C ASP A 15 -10.42 -11.07 4.36
N PRO A 16 -10.90 -12.31 4.59
CA PRO A 16 -11.79 -12.64 5.70
C PRO A 16 -11.15 -12.48 7.09
N ASN A 17 -9.87 -12.14 7.20
CA ASN A 17 -9.12 -12.12 8.45
C ASN A 17 -8.64 -10.73 8.91
N THR A 18 -9.42 -9.68 8.61
CA THR A 18 -9.24 -8.36 9.22
C THR A 18 -9.85 -8.31 10.62
N GLY A 19 -9.18 -7.59 11.55
CA GLY A 19 -9.50 -7.57 12.99
C GLY A 19 -10.89 -7.07 13.38
N VAL A 20 -11.72 -6.62 12.43
CA VAL A 20 -13.08 -6.10 12.66
C VAL A 20 -14.16 -7.19 12.48
N THR A 21 -13.84 -8.37 11.95
CA THR A 21 -14.81 -9.48 11.86
C THR A 21 -14.23 -10.81 12.35
N ARG A 22 -13.99 -10.90 13.66
CA ARG A 22 -13.59 -12.15 14.37
C ARG A 22 -14.74 -13.15 14.50
N SER A 23 -15.49 -13.40 13.43
CA SER A 23 -16.57 -14.39 13.43
C SER A 23 -16.20 -15.58 12.55
N ARG A 24 -15.94 -16.73 13.21
CA ARG A 24 -15.66 -18.01 12.55
C ARG A 24 -16.72 -18.40 11.50
N PRO A 25 -18.02 -18.06 11.66
CA PRO A 25 -19.03 -18.30 10.62
C PRO A 25 -18.85 -17.46 9.36
N LEU A 26 -18.39 -16.20 9.47
CA LEU A 26 -18.15 -15.35 8.30
C LEU A 26 -16.90 -15.82 7.54
N ALA A 27 -15.83 -16.17 8.26
CA ALA A 27 -14.64 -16.81 7.67
C ALA A 27 -14.99 -18.14 6.97
N PHE A 28 -15.93 -18.92 7.54
CA PHE A 28 -16.48 -20.15 6.93
C PHE A 28 -17.24 -19.84 5.63
N ILE A 29 -18.13 -18.85 5.62
CA ILE A 29 -18.91 -18.47 4.43
C ILE A 29 -18.00 -17.89 3.33
N MET A 30 -17.05 -17.01 3.67
CA MET A 30 -16.10 -16.44 2.71
C MET A 30 -15.17 -17.51 2.13
N THR A 31 -14.78 -18.50 2.96
CA THR A 31 -14.06 -19.70 2.51
C THR A 31 -14.90 -20.58 1.57
N LEU A 32 -16.17 -20.83 1.91
CA LEU A 32 -17.07 -21.67 1.13
C LEU A 32 -17.48 -21.02 -0.21
N LEU A 33 -17.59 -19.69 -0.24
CA LEU A 33 -17.94 -18.91 -1.42
C LEU A 33 -16.72 -18.49 -2.27
N ASN A 34 -15.52 -18.96 -1.92
CA ASN A 34 -14.27 -18.67 -2.64
C ASN A 34 -13.95 -17.17 -2.79
N VAL A 35 -14.39 -16.37 -1.82
CA VAL A 35 -14.07 -14.93 -1.71
C VAL A 35 -12.78 -14.82 -0.91
N ARG A 36 -11.67 -15.36 -1.46
CA ARG A 36 -10.36 -15.50 -0.81
C ARG A 36 -9.25 -14.82 -1.60
N LEU A 37 -8.27 -14.28 -0.88
CA LEU A 37 -7.02 -13.71 -1.43
C LEU A 37 -5.76 -14.47 -1.04
N GLY A 38 -5.92 -15.53 -0.25
CA GLY A 38 -4.82 -16.35 0.19
C GLY A 38 -4.31 -17.26 -0.92
N TYR A 39 -3.00 -17.25 -1.19
CA TYR A 39 -2.37 -18.19 -2.12
C TYR A 39 -1.42 -19.12 -1.38
N TRP A 40 -1.62 -20.42 -1.55
CA TRP A 40 -0.74 -21.44 -0.99
C TRP A 40 0.47 -21.65 -1.90
N LEU A 41 1.66 -21.28 -1.43
CA LEU A 41 2.93 -21.48 -2.12
C LEU A 41 3.71 -22.64 -1.52
N ILE A 42 4.50 -23.32 -2.34
CA ILE A 42 5.53 -24.23 -1.85
C ILE A 42 6.57 -23.38 -1.12
N ASN A 43 6.93 -23.80 0.10
CA ASN A 43 7.90 -23.12 0.92
C ASN A 43 9.27 -23.06 0.22
N PRO A 44 9.82 -21.86 -0.06
CA PRO A 44 11.12 -21.71 -0.70
C PRO A 44 12.29 -22.29 0.12
N LYS A 45 12.14 -22.42 1.44
CA LYS A 45 13.14 -23.06 2.32
C LYS A 45 13.11 -24.58 2.25
N SER A 46 12.06 -25.18 1.66
CA SER A 46 11.97 -26.64 1.56
C SER A 46 12.90 -27.14 0.46
N ASN A 47 13.97 -27.83 0.85
CA ASN A 47 14.98 -28.40 -0.06
C ASN A 47 14.51 -29.65 -0.81
N ILE A 48 13.20 -29.90 -0.87
CA ILE A 48 12.64 -31.18 -1.28
C ILE A 48 12.19 -31.09 -2.74
N PHE A 49 13.05 -31.57 -3.63
CA PHE A 49 12.68 -32.03 -4.98
C PHE A 49 11.74 -33.25 -4.88
N MET A 50 10.50 -33.05 -4.45
CA MET A 50 9.45 -34.05 -4.64
C MET A 50 8.68 -33.73 -5.91
N LYS A 51 8.84 -34.62 -6.89
CA LYS A 51 8.08 -34.68 -8.13
C LYS A 51 6.58 -34.61 -7.83
N GLN A 52 5.87 -33.97 -8.77
CA GLN A 52 4.43 -34.12 -9.02
C GLN A 52 3.88 -35.49 -8.60
N ALA A 53 3.07 -35.53 -7.54
CA ALA A 53 2.04 -36.54 -7.27
C ALA A 53 1.10 -35.96 -6.18
N ALA A 54 0.02 -35.29 -6.57
CA ALA A 54 -1.29 -35.88 -6.84
C ALA A 54 -2.05 -36.28 -5.55
N ALA A 55 -2.66 -35.29 -4.90
CA ALA A 55 -4.07 -35.32 -4.52
C ALA A 55 -4.55 -33.86 -4.38
N PRO A 56 -5.79 -33.53 -4.78
CA PRO A 56 -6.35 -32.19 -4.65
C PRO A 56 -6.69 -31.93 -3.17
N LEU A 57 -5.69 -31.87 -2.29
CA LEU A 57 -5.86 -31.63 -0.85
C LEU A 57 -6.17 -30.16 -0.54
N TRP A 58 -6.59 -29.37 -1.54
CA TRP A 58 -7.01 -27.98 -1.37
C TRP A 58 -8.02 -27.84 -0.24
N HIS A 59 -8.91 -28.83 -0.06
CA HIS A 59 -9.88 -28.86 1.02
C HIS A 59 -9.21 -29.01 2.39
N ILE A 60 -8.16 -29.83 2.56
CA ILE A 60 -7.43 -29.96 3.84
C ILE A 60 -6.72 -28.65 4.19
N TYR A 61 -6.12 -27.98 3.21
CA TYR A 61 -5.51 -26.65 3.42
C TYR A 61 -6.58 -25.60 3.72
N ALA A 62 -7.73 -25.65 3.04
CA ALA A 62 -8.88 -24.79 3.33
C ALA A 62 -9.44 -25.03 4.75
N PHE A 63 -9.50 -26.28 5.23
CA PHE A 63 -9.90 -26.63 6.60
C PHE A 63 -8.86 -26.20 7.65
N LYS A 64 -7.56 -26.34 7.37
CA LYS A 64 -6.48 -25.82 8.24
C LYS A 64 -6.57 -24.30 8.39
N GLU A 65 -6.79 -23.60 7.29
CA GLU A 65 -7.00 -22.16 7.23
C GLU A 65 -8.26 -21.74 8.00
N MET A 66 -9.38 -22.46 7.79
CA MET A 66 -10.67 -22.24 8.45
C MET A 66 -10.62 -22.44 9.98
N LEU A 67 -9.72 -23.28 10.47
CA LEU A 67 -9.54 -23.55 11.89
C LEU A 67 -8.35 -22.79 12.51
N GLY A 68 -7.54 -22.10 11.71
CA GLY A 68 -6.29 -21.45 12.15
C GLY A 68 -5.23 -22.43 12.64
N TRP A 69 -5.26 -23.69 12.17
CA TRP A 69 -4.49 -24.78 12.77
C TRP A 69 -3.19 -25.05 11.99
N GLY A 70 -2.06 -24.83 12.65
CA GLY A 70 -0.73 -25.19 12.12
C GLY A 70 -0.26 -24.30 10.97
N MET A 71 -0.61 -23.01 10.96
CA MET A 71 -0.12 -22.01 10.00
C MET A 71 1.29 -21.54 10.37
N ASN A 72 2.29 -22.39 10.16
CA ASN A 72 3.70 -22.10 10.45
C ASN A 72 4.51 -21.95 9.16
N GLU A 73 5.54 -21.11 9.21
CA GLU A 73 6.52 -20.87 8.14
C GLU A 73 7.45 -22.06 7.84
N ASP A 74 7.46 -23.08 8.71
CA ASP A 74 8.23 -24.32 8.54
C ASP A 74 7.48 -25.40 7.75
N ASN A 75 6.21 -25.17 7.40
CA ASN A 75 5.43 -26.13 6.64
C ASN A 75 5.84 -26.18 5.17
N TYR A 76 5.54 -27.30 4.51
CA TYR A 76 5.82 -27.51 3.09
C TYR A 76 5.03 -26.55 2.19
N TYR A 77 3.78 -26.26 2.55
CA TYR A 77 3.01 -25.18 1.93
C TYR A 77 2.84 -24.04 2.93
N VAL A 78 3.16 -22.83 2.47
CA VAL A 78 2.97 -21.58 3.21
C VAL A 78 1.83 -20.79 2.61
N HIS A 79 1.00 -20.22 3.48
CA HIS A 79 -0.10 -19.36 3.08
C HIS A 79 0.42 -17.94 2.95
N VAL A 80 0.25 -17.33 1.77
CA VAL A 80 0.61 -15.93 1.52
C VAL A 80 -0.66 -15.12 1.33
N SER A 81 -0.86 -14.13 2.19
CA SER A 81 -1.93 -13.13 2.08
C SER A 81 -1.48 -11.94 1.24
N ASP A 82 -2.41 -11.02 0.97
CA ASP A 82 -2.04 -9.71 0.45
C ASP A 82 -1.06 -8.97 1.39
N GLY A 83 -0.35 -7.98 0.83
CA GLY A 83 0.59 -7.16 1.60
C GLY A 83 -0.08 -6.10 2.47
N GLY A 84 -1.37 -5.79 2.23
CA GLY A 84 -2.12 -4.75 2.95
C GLY A 84 -2.27 -5.03 4.45
N HIS A 85 -2.19 -6.30 4.87
CA HIS A 85 -2.17 -6.68 6.28
C HIS A 85 -0.91 -6.22 7.01
N PHE A 86 0.22 -6.19 6.30
CA PHE A 86 1.50 -5.80 6.86
C PHE A 86 1.76 -4.31 6.64
N GLU A 87 1.80 -3.86 5.38
CA GLU A 87 2.19 -2.51 4.99
C GLU A 87 1.72 -2.20 3.56
N ASN A 88 0.89 -1.17 3.39
CA ASN A 88 0.16 -0.90 2.14
C ASN A 88 0.90 0.03 1.14
N LEU A 89 1.93 0.77 1.58
CA LEU A 89 2.69 1.72 0.77
C LEU A 89 3.91 1.08 0.07
N GLY A 90 4.29 -0.14 0.45
CA GLY A 90 5.49 -0.83 -0.04
C GLY A 90 6.81 -0.18 0.38
N LEU A 91 6.77 0.77 1.30
CA LEU A 91 7.92 1.53 1.80
C LEU A 91 8.90 0.66 2.58
N TYR A 92 8.38 -0.33 3.32
CA TYR A 92 9.19 -1.13 4.23
C TYR A 92 10.34 -1.85 3.48
N GLU A 93 10.04 -2.51 2.36
CA GLU A 93 11.04 -3.25 1.57
C GLU A 93 11.98 -2.34 0.79
N LEU A 94 11.54 -1.16 0.35
CA LEU A 94 12.42 -0.18 -0.30
C LEU A 94 13.41 0.42 0.71
N ILE A 95 12.97 0.64 1.95
CA ILE A 95 13.82 1.11 3.04
C ILE A 95 14.81 0.03 3.46
N ARG A 96 14.38 -1.24 3.53
CA ARG A 96 15.27 -2.39 3.77
C ARG A 96 16.41 -2.45 2.73
N ARG A 97 16.11 -2.13 1.47
CA ARG A 97 17.09 -2.07 0.36
C ARG A 97 17.94 -0.79 0.35
N LYS A 98 17.69 0.15 1.27
CA LYS A 98 18.38 1.44 1.38
C LYS A 98 18.34 2.25 0.08
N CYS A 99 17.20 2.29 -0.59
CA CYS A 99 17.02 3.01 -1.85
C CYS A 99 17.26 4.52 -1.68
N PRO A 100 18.05 5.18 -2.55
CA PRO A 100 18.38 6.59 -2.40
C PRO A 100 17.20 7.53 -2.74
N TYR A 101 16.31 7.09 -3.63
CA TYR A 101 15.15 7.84 -4.08
C TYR A 101 13.93 6.92 -4.07
N ILE A 102 12.87 7.36 -3.42
CA ILE A 102 11.61 6.64 -3.31
C ILE A 102 10.48 7.59 -3.67
N ILE A 103 9.58 7.15 -4.55
CA ILE A 103 8.32 7.83 -4.86
C ILE A 103 7.21 6.87 -4.49
N VAL A 104 6.30 7.32 -3.65
CA VAL A 104 5.17 6.53 -3.14
C VAL A 104 3.90 7.31 -3.38
N SER A 105 2.91 6.61 -3.93
CA SER A 105 1.56 7.11 -4.05
C SER A 105 0.68 6.40 -3.04
N ASP A 106 0.16 7.14 -2.09
CA ASP A 106 -0.92 6.71 -1.23
C ASP A 106 -2.25 7.03 -1.92
N ALA A 107 -3.05 6.00 -2.11
CA ALA A 107 -4.39 6.07 -2.67
C ALA A 107 -5.38 5.30 -1.79
N GLY A 108 -5.03 5.09 -0.50
CA GLY A 108 -5.96 4.59 0.49
C GLY A 108 -7.00 5.64 0.87
N ALA A 109 -8.18 5.19 1.28
CA ALA A 109 -9.21 6.08 1.82
C ALA A 109 -8.88 6.43 3.27
N ASP A 110 -8.70 7.72 3.57
CA ASP A 110 -8.42 8.22 4.92
C ASP A 110 -9.21 9.53 5.16
N PRO A 111 -10.54 9.45 5.31
CA PRO A 111 -11.41 10.64 5.41
C PRO A 111 -11.11 11.52 6.63
N ASP A 112 -10.47 10.94 7.65
CA ASP A 112 -10.08 11.63 8.89
C ASP A 112 -8.63 12.15 8.85
N TYR A 113 -7.90 11.98 7.73
CA TYR A 113 -6.50 12.38 7.55
C TYR A 113 -5.60 11.93 8.71
N THR A 114 -5.76 10.68 9.15
CA THR A 114 -4.98 10.09 10.24
C THR A 114 -3.57 9.70 9.82
N PHE A 115 -3.34 9.51 8.52
CA PHE A 115 -2.08 9.07 7.91
C PHE A 115 -1.52 7.80 8.57
N ARG A 116 -2.41 6.86 8.92
CA ARG A 116 -2.06 5.67 9.70
C ARG A 116 -1.02 4.79 9.00
N ASP A 117 -1.11 4.65 7.67
CA ASP A 117 -0.20 3.78 6.92
C ASP A 117 1.24 4.31 6.92
N ILE A 118 1.44 5.61 6.69
CA ILE A 118 2.77 6.22 6.76
C ILE A 118 3.30 6.26 8.21
N ALA A 119 2.43 6.49 9.20
CA ALA A 119 2.82 6.43 10.61
C ALA A 119 3.30 5.02 11.00
N ARG A 120 2.54 3.99 10.60
CA ARG A 120 2.87 2.58 10.84
C ARG A 120 4.20 2.19 10.23
N VAL A 121 4.47 2.56 8.97
CA VAL A 121 5.76 2.21 8.35
C VAL A 121 6.93 2.95 9.00
N CYS A 122 6.73 4.20 9.45
CA CYS A 122 7.74 4.95 10.22
C CYS A 122 8.11 4.24 11.54
N GLU A 123 7.17 3.56 12.18
CA GLU A 123 7.42 2.75 13.38
C GLU A 123 8.14 1.44 13.02
N LEU A 124 7.61 0.68 12.05
CA LEU A 124 8.17 -0.60 11.63
C LEU A 124 9.65 -0.49 11.24
N VAL A 125 10.00 0.46 10.36
CA VAL A 125 11.39 0.58 9.88
C VAL A 125 12.34 1.10 10.95
N ARG A 126 11.82 1.82 11.95
CA ARG A 126 12.61 2.28 13.09
C ARG A 126 12.96 1.14 14.03
N VAL A 127 11.99 0.27 14.30
CA VAL A 127 12.19 -0.90 15.16
C VAL A 127 13.07 -1.94 14.47
N ASP A 128 12.80 -2.25 13.20
CA ASP A 128 13.44 -3.39 12.52
C ASP A 128 14.80 -3.04 11.90
N PHE A 129 14.97 -1.80 11.42
CA PHE A 129 16.16 -1.39 10.68
C PHE A 129 16.92 -0.22 11.30
N ASN A 130 16.44 0.35 12.41
CA ASN A 130 16.91 1.63 12.93
C ASN A 130 16.91 2.73 11.85
N ALA A 131 16.00 2.65 10.87
CA ALA A 131 15.84 3.68 9.85
C ALA A 131 14.89 4.77 10.34
N GLU A 132 15.15 6.02 9.99
CA GLU A 132 14.31 7.15 10.39
C GLU A 132 13.78 7.86 9.14
N ILE A 133 12.46 8.06 9.09
CA ILE A 133 11.78 8.85 8.06
C ILE A 133 11.39 10.19 8.69
N GLU A 134 11.91 11.28 8.13
CA GLU A 134 11.57 12.66 8.48
C GLU A 134 10.62 13.20 7.41
N ILE A 135 9.34 13.35 7.75
CA ILE A 135 8.31 13.83 6.85
C ILE A 135 7.25 14.64 7.60
N ASP A 136 6.76 15.72 6.99
CA ASP A 136 5.67 16.55 7.53
C ASP A 136 4.46 16.47 6.60
N VAL A 137 3.43 15.74 7.03
CA VAL A 137 2.20 15.50 6.27
C VAL A 137 1.15 16.59 6.46
N MET A 138 1.36 17.55 7.37
CA MET A 138 0.38 18.59 7.69
C MET A 138 -0.13 19.38 6.47
N PRO A 139 0.70 19.72 5.46
CA PRO A 139 0.22 20.44 4.27
C PRO A 139 -0.74 19.63 3.36
N LEU A 140 -0.85 18.32 3.58
CA LEU A 140 -1.79 17.44 2.87
C LEU A 140 -3.20 17.48 3.48
N ILE A 141 -3.32 17.88 4.74
CA ILE A 141 -4.62 18.01 5.42
C ILE A 141 -5.38 19.18 4.78
N PRO A 142 -6.64 18.98 4.36
CA PRO A 142 -7.45 20.07 3.83
C PRO A 142 -7.75 21.09 4.93
N ASP A 143 -7.70 22.36 4.55
CA ASP A 143 -8.07 23.45 5.43
C ASP A 143 -9.57 23.36 5.78
N SER A 144 -9.92 23.55 7.05
CA SER A 144 -11.28 23.35 7.55
C SER A 144 -12.31 24.35 7.01
N GLU A 145 -11.86 25.54 6.58
CA GLU A 145 -12.77 26.56 6.04
C GLU A 145 -12.99 26.36 4.53
N THR A 146 -11.93 26.01 3.81
CA THR A 146 -11.95 25.93 2.35
C THR A 146 -12.16 24.52 1.80
N GLY A 147 -11.85 23.48 2.58
CA GLY A 147 -11.93 22.07 2.17
C GLY A 147 -10.83 21.65 1.17
N TYR A 148 -9.78 22.45 1.01
CA TYR A 148 -8.68 22.20 0.07
C TYR A 148 -7.34 22.07 0.78
N SER A 149 -6.49 21.17 0.28
CA SER A 149 -5.14 20.98 0.79
C SER A 149 -4.16 22.00 0.19
N SER A 150 -3.13 22.36 0.95
CA SER A 150 -2.07 23.27 0.49
C SER A 150 -1.17 22.61 -0.55
N LYS A 151 -0.87 21.33 -0.37
CA LYS A 151 -0.05 20.52 -1.27
C LYS A 151 -0.69 19.16 -1.52
N ALA A 152 -0.32 18.52 -2.62
CA ALA A 152 -0.71 17.15 -2.95
C ALA A 152 0.40 16.11 -2.75
N PHE A 153 1.62 16.58 -2.46
CA PHE A 153 2.76 15.70 -2.17
C PHE A 153 3.74 16.40 -1.22
N ILE A 154 4.50 15.59 -0.49
CA ILE A 154 5.53 16.02 0.45
C ILE A 154 6.85 15.33 0.10
N ILE A 155 7.94 16.10 0.20
CA ILE A 155 9.29 15.55 0.12
C ILE A 155 9.81 15.34 1.55
N GLY A 156 10.01 14.08 1.91
CA GLY A 156 10.65 13.65 3.15
C GLY A 156 12.10 13.22 2.95
N LYS A 157 12.79 13.00 4.06
CA LYS A 157 14.18 12.51 4.13
C LYS A 157 14.20 11.19 4.88
N ILE A 158 15.04 10.26 4.43
CA ILE A 158 15.26 8.99 5.10
C ILE A 158 16.71 8.93 5.58
N ARG A 159 16.93 8.51 6.82
CA ARG A 159 18.26 8.19 7.37
C ARG A 159 18.37 6.68 7.55
N TYR A 160 19.37 6.07 6.94
CA TYR A 160 19.61 4.63 7.03
C TYR A 160 20.74 4.34 8.01
N PHE A 161 20.45 3.51 9.00
CA PHE A 161 21.45 3.02 9.94
C PHE A 161 22.25 1.86 9.34
N ASN A 162 23.55 1.85 9.59
CA ASN A 162 24.42 0.74 9.23
C ASN A 162 24.81 -0.03 10.50
N GLN A 163 24.39 -1.29 10.56
CA GLN A 163 24.62 -2.17 11.70
C GLN A 163 26.10 -2.51 11.91
N GLU A 164 26.90 -2.60 10.83
CA GLU A 164 28.34 -2.90 10.92
C GLU A 164 29.12 -1.71 11.49
N SER A 165 28.84 -0.51 10.98
CA SER A 165 29.54 0.72 11.42
C SER A 165 28.87 1.44 12.59
N LYS A 166 27.72 0.94 13.06
CA LYS A 166 26.90 1.48 14.17
C LYS A 166 26.60 2.97 14.04
N LYS A 167 26.36 3.45 12.83
CA LYS A 167 26.06 4.87 12.55
C LYS A 167 25.12 5.03 11.37
N TYR A 168 24.49 6.20 11.28
CA TYR A 168 23.82 6.64 10.06
C TYR A 168 24.86 7.05 9.03
N ASP A 169 24.93 6.34 7.90
CA ASP A 169 25.93 6.56 6.86
C ASP A 169 25.33 6.84 5.47
N LYS A 170 24.04 6.55 5.27
CA LYS A 170 23.32 6.81 4.03
C LYS A 170 22.05 7.61 4.29
N THR A 171 21.72 8.47 3.34
CA THR A 171 20.47 9.23 3.31
C THR A 171 19.71 8.95 2.03
N GLY A 172 18.40 8.80 2.14
CA GLY A 172 17.47 8.74 1.01
C GLY A 172 16.54 9.94 1.00
N LYS A 173 15.82 10.12 -0.10
CA LYS A 173 14.71 11.05 -0.22
C LYS A 173 13.42 10.30 -0.58
N LEU A 174 12.31 10.78 -0.03
CA LEU A 174 10.97 10.23 -0.24
C LEU A 174 10.07 11.31 -0.83
N VAL A 175 9.37 11.02 -1.92
CA VAL A 175 8.20 11.79 -2.34
C VAL A 175 6.99 10.97 -1.94
N TYR A 176 6.20 11.47 -1.01
CA TYR A 176 4.94 10.90 -0.58
C TYR A 176 3.81 11.70 -1.22
N ILE A 177 3.04 11.04 -2.07
CA ILE A 177 1.93 11.60 -2.83
C ILE A 177 0.65 11.10 -2.17
N ASN A 178 -0.32 11.99 -1.95
CA ASN A 178 -1.64 11.59 -1.49
C ASN A 178 -2.70 12.10 -2.47
N THR A 179 -3.81 11.36 -2.60
CA THR A 179 -4.98 11.82 -3.34
C THR A 179 -5.68 12.91 -2.54
N VAL A 180 -5.32 14.17 -2.77
CA VAL A 180 -5.95 15.33 -2.14
C VAL A 180 -6.25 16.41 -3.17
N VAL A 181 -7.31 17.20 -2.93
CA VAL A 181 -7.72 18.28 -3.84
C VAL A 181 -7.10 19.59 -3.38
N THR A 182 -6.21 20.16 -4.19
CA THR A 182 -5.57 21.45 -3.93
C THR A 182 -6.43 22.62 -4.40
N ALA A 183 -6.29 23.78 -3.75
CA ALA A 183 -7.09 24.96 -4.08
C ALA A 183 -6.81 25.55 -5.49
N LYS A 184 -5.68 25.19 -6.09
CA LYS A 184 -5.23 25.67 -7.40
C LYS A 184 -4.58 24.53 -8.18
N GLY A 185 -4.51 24.69 -9.50
CA GLY A 185 -3.81 23.77 -10.40
C GLY A 185 -4.64 22.58 -10.92
N LEU A 186 -5.90 22.47 -10.49
CA LEU A 186 -6.83 21.45 -10.97
C LEU A 186 -7.87 22.04 -11.95
N PRO A 187 -8.38 21.25 -12.91
CA PRO A 187 -9.40 21.71 -13.84
C PRO A 187 -10.77 21.86 -13.16
N GLN A 188 -11.64 22.67 -13.77
CA GLN A 188 -12.98 22.96 -13.22
C GLN A 188 -13.85 21.70 -13.06
N SER A 189 -13.63 20.66 -13.85
CA SER A 189 -14.32 19.37 -13.73
C SER A 189 -14.08 18.72 -12.37
N ILE A 190 -12.86 18.80 -11.83
CA ILE A 190 -12.52 18.24 -10.50
C ILE A 190 -13.17 19.05 -9.38
N TYR A 191 -13.16 20.38 -9.47
CA TYR A 191 -13.86 21.22 -8.49
C TYR A 191 -15.38 21.07 -8.56
N GLY A 192 -15.93 20.82 -9.75
CA GLY A 192 -17.33 20.43 -9.92
C GLY A 192 -17.61 19.11 -9.19
N TYR A 193 -16.85 18.08 -9.52
CA TYR A 193 -17.01 16.75 -8.93
C TYR A 193 -16.90 16.76 -7.40
N LYS A 194 -15.88 17.43 -6.82
CA LYS A 194 -15.75 17.55 -5.36
C LYS A 194 -16.97 18.20 -4.69
N ARG A 195 -17.65 19.14 -5.37
CA ARG A 195 -18.85 19.79 -4.83
C ARG A 195 -20.09 18.91 -4.91
N ASP A 196 -20.12 18.00 -5.88
CA ASP A 196 -21.21 17.03 -6.04
C ASP A 196 -21.02 15.80 -5.13
N TYR A 197 -19.77 15.46 -4.76
CA TYR A 197 -19.40 14.28 -3.97
C TYR A 197 -18.46 14.66 -2.81
N ASN A 198 -19.02 14.77 -1.59
CA ASN A 198 -18.27 15.20 -0.40
C ASN A 198 -17.16 14.24 0.03
N ASP A 199 -17.36 12.94 -0.23
CA ASP A 199 -16.38 11.90 0.14
C ASP A 199 -15.17 11.91 -0.80
N PHE A 200 -15.22 12.60 -1.95
CA PHE A 200 -14.09 12.69 -2.87
C PHE A 200 -12.95 13.57 -2.31
N PRO A 201 -11.69 13.10 -2.31
CA PRO A 201 -11.16 11.90 -2.98
C PRO A 201 -10.94 10.68 -2.06
N ASP A 202 -11.56 10.63 -0.89
CA ASP A 202 -11.46 9.59 0.15
C ASP A 202 -12.64 8.59 0.12
N GLU A 203 -13.24 8.37 -1.06
CA GLU A 203 -14.35 7.41 -1.20
C GLU A 203 -13.90 5.99 -0.78
N SER A 204 -14.77 5.29 -0.04
CA SER A 204 -14.41 4.01 0.56
C SER A 204 -13.91 2.99 -0.47
N THR A 205 -12.73 2.42 -0.23
CA THR A 205 -12.11 1.37 -1.04
C THR A 205 -12.88 0.03 -1.02
N ALA A 206 -13.91 -0.10 -0.17
CA ALA A 206 -14.84 -1.21 -0.20
C ALA A 206 -15.70 -1.23 -1.48
N ASN A 207 -15.90 -0.06 -2.12
CA ASN A 207 -16.55 0.04 -3.42
C ASN A 207 -15.52 0.04 -4.56
N GLN A 208 -15.23 -1.14 -5.10
CA GLN A 208 -14.25 -1.29 -6.19
C GLN A 208 -14.83 -1.03 -7.59
N PHE A 209 -16.13 -0.72 -7.70
CA PHE A 209 -16.81 -0.51 -8.98
C PHE A 209 -17.05 0.98 -9.22
N PHE A 210 -16.08 1.65 -9.82
CA PHE A 210 -16.21 3.06 -10.19
C PHE A 210 -17.07 3.20 -11.45
N ASN A 211 -17.93 4.22 -11.45
CA ASN A 211 -18.56 4.66 -12.69
C ASN A 211 -17.55 5.48 -13.53
N GLU A 212 -17.88 5.73 -14.80
CA GLU A 212 -16.97 6.43 -15.72
C GLU A 212 -16.58 7.83 -15.23
N THR A 213 -17.52 8.58 -14.65
CA THR A 213 -17.28 9.92 -14.13
C THR A 213 -16.35 9.91 -12.93
N GLN A 214 -16.55 8.98 -12.00
CA GLN A 214 -15.70 8.79 -10.82
C GLN A 214 -14.29 8.38 -11.24
N PHE A 215 -14.17 7.38 -12.11
CA PHE A 215 -12.88 6.95 -12.63
C PHE A 215 -12.12 8.09 -13.31
N GLU A 216 -12.80 8.86 -14.15
CA GLU A 216 -12.19 10.00 -14.84
C GLU A 216 -11.77 11.11 -13.86
N ALA A 217 -12.55 11.36 -12.80
CA ALA A 217 -12.20 12.31 -11.76
C ALA A 217 -10.90 11.90 -11.02
N TYR A 218 -10.79 10.64 -10.61
CA TYR A 218 -9.56 10.12 -9.97
C TYR A 218 -8.37 10.09 -10.94
N ARG A 219 -8.58 9.66 -12.19
CA ARG A 219 -7.53 9.63 -13.23
C ARG A 219 -6.99 11.03 -13.49
N GLU A 220 -7.86 12.02 -13.67
CA GLU A 220 -7.47 13.41 -13.93
C GLU A 220 -6.83 14.04 -12.68
N LEU A 221 -7.35 13.80 -11.48
CA LEU A 221 -6.71 14.26 -10.24
C LEU A 221 -5.28 13.72 -10.12
N GLY A 222 -5.11 12.39 -10.25
CA GLY A 222 -3.80 11.76 -10.19
C GLY A 222 -2.85 12.26 -11.28
N TYR A 223 -3.36 12.46 -12.50
CA TYR A 223 -2.58 13.01 -13.61
C TYR A 223 -2.05 14.42 -13.30
N ARG A 224 -2.90 15.32 -12.75
CA ARG A 224 -2.50 16.69 -12.39
C ARG A 224 -1.51 16.74 -11.24
N ILE A 225 -1.68 15.87 -10.24
CA ILE A 225 -0.73 15.73 -9.15
C ILE A 225 0.62 15.25 -9.70
N GLY A 226 0.62 14.21 -10.54
CA GLY A 226 1.82 13.70 -11.22
C GLY A 226 2.53 14.77 -12.05
N GLU A 227 1.78 15.52 -12.87
CA GLU A 227 2.29 16.65 -13.67
C GLU A 227 2.96 17.71 -12.78
N SER A 228 2.37 18.01 -11.62
CA SER A 228 2.92 18.98 -10.67
C SER A 228 4.26 18.53 -10.06
N ILE A 229 4.43 17.22 -9.83
CA ILE A 229 5.65 16.61 -9.27
C ILE A 229 6.79 16.67 -10.28
N VAL A 230 6.52 16.35 -11.54
CA VAL A 230 7.55 16.27 -12.58
C VAL A 230 7.84 17.60 -13.27
N LYS A 231 7.23 18.71 -12.83
CA LYS A 231 7.41 20.03 -13.45
C LYS A 231 8.87 20.49 -13.53
N ASN A 232 9.71 20.05 -12.58
CA ASN A 232 11.15 20.34 -12.54
C ASN A 232 12.02 19.24 -13.19
N TRP A 233 11.43 18.14 -13.66
CA TRP A 233 12.14 17.02 -14.28
C TRP A 233 12.43 17.32 -15.75
N LYS A 234 13.61 17.87 -16.03
CA LYS A 234 14.00 18.37 -17.36
C LYS A 234 15.02 17.50 -18.08
N SER A 235 15.92 16.85 -17.33
CA SER A 235 17.04 16.08 -17.90
C SER A 235 16.86 14.57 -17.89
N GLY A 236 15.68 14.08 -17.49
CA GLY A 236 15.42 12.63 -17.34
C GLY A 236 16.03 12.02 -16.07
N LYS A 237 16.68 12.83 -15.23
CA LYS A 237 17.29 12.44 -13.95
C LYS A 237 16.28 12.49 -12.79
N VAL A 238 16.04 11.36 -12.15
CA VAL A 238 15.05 11.22 -11.06
C VAL A 238 15.36 12.17 -9.90
N GLU A 239 16.64 12.50 -9.68
CA GLU A 239 17.08 13.43 -8.63
C GLU A 239 16.47 14.83 -8.75
N GLU A 240 16.07 15.24 -9.95
CA GLU A 240 15.46 16.55 -10.21
C GLU A 240 14.04 16.67 -9.65
N ILE A 241 13.34 15.54 -9.51
CA ILE A 241 12.01 15.51 -8.88
C ILE A 241 12.11 15.91 -7.40
N PHE A 242 13.27 15.70 -6.78
CA PHE A 242 13.51 15.95 -5.36
C PHE A 242 14.23 17.28 -5.07
N LYS A 243 14.27 18.20 -6.04
CA LYS A 243 14.85 19.54 -5.94
C LYS A 243 13.76 20.60 -5.91
#